data_AF-A0A6D0IG83-F1
#
_entry.id   AF-A0A6D0IG83-F1
#
_cell.length_a   1.000
_cell.length_b   1.000
_cell.length_c   1.000
_cell.angle_alpha   90.00
_cell.angle_beta   90.00
_cell.angle_gamma   90.00
#
_symmetry.space_group_name_H-M   'P 1'
#
loop_
_entity.id
_entity.type
_entity.pdbx_description
1 polymer ?
#
loop_
_entity_poly.entity_id
_entity_poly.type
_entity_poly.pdbx_seq_one_letter_code
_entity_poly.pdbx_strand_id
1 'polypeptide(L)' 'EQVEHEETPYPLVDDLERFYGHLEQTLLATGFIRENHPGQVMNKLRRLFTRARPESQELNILRGILASIEQQNKGNKA' A
#
# COMPACT_ATOMS: atom_id res chain seq x y z
N GLU A 1 0.18 33.23 -12.50
CA GLU A 1 -0.39 31.88 -12.32
C GLU A 1 -0.73 31.60 -10.85
N GLN A 2 -2.02 31.45 -10.55
CA GLN A 2 -2.50 30.74 -9.37
C GLN A 2 -2.61 29.27 -9.80
N VAL A 3 -1.87 28.37 -9.15
CA VAL A 3 -1.89 26.95 -9.48
C VAL A 3 -3.19 26.38 -8.90
N GLU A 4 -4.21 26.22 -9.74
CA GLU A 4 -5.41 25.46 -9.41
C GLU A 4 -4.97 24.02 -9.06
N HIS A 5 -5.02 23.71 -7.77
CA HIS A 5 -4.92 22.35 -7.30
C HIS A 5 -6.22 21.67 -7.73
N GLU A 6 -6.22 20.99 -8.88
CA GLU A 6 -7.31 20.11 -9.28
C GLU A 6 -7.56 19.10 -8.14
N GLU A 7 -8.63 19.34 -7.38
CA GLU A 7 -9.20 18.39 -6.44
C GLU A 7 -9.80 17.25 -7.26
N THR A 8 -8.95 16.32 -7.70
CA THR A 8 -9.39 15.08 -8.34
C THR A 8 -10.28 14.31 -7.35
N PRO A 9 -11.55 14.03 -7.72
CA PRO A 9 -12.60 13.77 -6.74
C PRO A 9 -12.69 12.28 -6.37
N TYR A 10 -12.26 11.88 -5.17
CA TYR A 10 -12.81 10.80 -4.32
C TYR A 10 -13.11 9.38 -4.91
N PRO A 11 -12.18 8.72 -5.64
CA PRO A 11 -12.05 7.25 -5.53
C PRO A 11 -10.67 6.81 -5.04
N LEU A 12 -9.70 7.72 -5.04
CA LEU A 12 -8.31 7.40 -4.75
C LEU A 12 -8.07 7.07 -3.27
N VAL A 13 -8.85 7.66 -2.37
CA VAL A 13 -8.71 7.45 -0.92
C VAL A 13 -9.05 6.02 -0.54
N ASP A 14 -10.21 5.51 -0.97
CA ASP A 14 -10.63 4.13 -0.69
C ASP A 14 -9.66 3.11 -1.30
N ASP A 15 -9.16 3.38 -2.51
CA ASP A 15 -8.16 2.53 -3.16
C ASP A 15 -6.81 2.53 -2.41
N LEU A 16 -6.41 3.69 -1.88
CA LEU A 16 -5.24 3.83 -1.02
C LEU A 16 -5.39 3.01 0.27
N GLU A 17 -6.56 3.09 0.91
CA GLU A 17 -6.84 2.36 2.15
C GLU A 17 -6.79 0.85 1.91
N ARG A 18 -7.42 0.38 0.83
CA ARG A 18 -7.36 -1.04 0.46
C ARG A 18 -5.94 -1.48 0.10
N PHE A 19 -5.16 -0.62 -0.56
CA PHE A 19 -3.74 -0.85 -0.80
C PHE A 19 -2.95 -0.98 0.51
N TYR A 20 -3.19 -0.10 1.49
CA TYR A 20 -2.51 -0.17 2.79
C TYR A 20 -2.86 -1.43 3.56
N GLY A 21 -4.12 -1.87 3.52
CA GLY A 21 -4.53 -3.14 4.13
C GLY A 21 -3.79 -4.33 3.50
N HIS A 22 -3.72 -4.37 2.15
CA HIS A 22 -2.99 -5.43 1.46
C HIS A 22 -1.49 -5.39 1.80
N LEU A 23 -0.88 -4.21 1.76
CA LEU A 23 0.53 -4.01 2.08
C LEU A 23 0.87 -4.53 3.48
N GLU A 24 0.05 -4.19 4.49
CA GLU A 24 0.23 -4.67 5.86
C GLU A 24 0.19 -6.19 5.95
N GLN A 25 -0.83 -6.82 5.33
CA GLN A 25 -0.96 -8.27 5.30
C GLN A 25 0.24 -8.95 4.61
N THR A 26 0.71 -8.42 3.48
CA THR A 26 1.90 -8.95 2.79
C THR A 26 3.16 -8.81 3.64
N LEU A 27 3.36 -7.66 4.32
CA LEU A 27 4.52 -7.44 5.19
C LEU A 27 4.50 -8.32 6.44
N LEU A 28 3.31 -8.60 7.00
CA LEU A 28 3.14 -9.57 8.08
C LEU A 28 3.45 -10.99 7.59
N ALA A 29 2.89 -11.37 6.43
CA ALA A 29 3.08 -12.70 5.87
C ALA A 29 4.55 -13.00 5.56
N THR A 30 5.31 -12.02 5.06
CA THR A 30 6.75 -12.14 4.78
C THR A 30 7.62 -12.07 6.04
N GLY A 31 7.04 -11.70 7.20
CA GLY A 31 7.77 -11.52 8.45
C GLY A 31 8.59 -10.23 8.53
N PHE A 32 8.40 -9.30 7.58
CA PHE A 32 9.07 -7.99 7.61
C PHE A 32 8.61 -7.14 8.79
N ILE A 33 7.32 -7.18 9.11
CA ILE A 33 6.75 -6.63 10.35
C ILE A 33 6.21 -7.75 11.23
N ARG A 34 6.15 -7.49 12.53
CA ARG A 34 5.54 -8.39 13.54
C ARG A 34 4.35 -7.68 14.16
N GLU A 35 3.30 -8.43 14.49
CA GLU A 35 2.05 -7.89 15.08
C GLU A 35 2.30 -7.07 16.36
N ASN A 36 3.32 -7.43 17.14
CA ASN A 36 3.70 -6.73 18.38
C ASN A 36 4.61 -5.51 18.16
N HIS A 37 4.93 -5.14 16.91
CA HIS A 37 5.71 -3.94 16.65
C HIS A 37 4.78 -2.73 16.53
N PRO A 38 5.00 -1.64 17.29
CA PRO A 38 4.17 -0.46 17.17
C PRO A 38 4.24 -0.01 15.71
N GLY A 39 3.09 0.22 15.07
CA GLY A 39 2.90 0.43 13.62
C GLY A 39 3.64 1.61 12.97
N GLN A 40 4.83 1.96 13.45
CA GLN A 40 5.76 2.95 12.95
C GLN A 40 6.13 2.71 11.48
N VAL A 41 6.31 1.45 11.08
CA VAL A 41 6.61 1.09 9.68
C VAL A 41 5.41 1.43 8.80
N MET A 42 4.21 0.95 9.14
CA MET A 42 2.99 1.28 8.40
C MET A 42 2.69 2.77 8.40
N ASN A 43 2.92 3.48 9.51
CA ASN A 43 2.75 4.93 9.58
C ASN A 43 3.75 5.70 8.71
N LYS A 44 4.97 5.20 8.51
CA LYS A 44 5.95 5.79 7.60
C LYS A 44 5.57 5.51 6.14
N LEU A 45 5.14 4.29 5.84
CA LEU A 45 4.69 3.90 4.49
C LEU A 45 3.43 4.65 4.07
N ARG A 46 2.43 4.77 4.95
CA ARG A 46 1.22 5.57 4.72
C ARG A 46 1.60 7.02 4.40
N ARG A 47 2.46 7.64 5.22
CA ARG A 47 2.96 9.01 4.95
C ARG A 47 3.69 9.13 3.62
N LEU A 48 4.53 8.14 3.26
CA LEU A 48 5.26 8.13 1.99
C LEU A 48 4.31 8.12 0.79
N PHE A 49 3.37 7.17 0.75
CA PHE A 49 2.45 7.02 -0.38
C PHE A 49 1.37 8.10 -0.42
N THR A 50 0.88 8.58 0.72
CA THR A 50 -0.05 9.72 0.76
C THR A 50 0.62 10.98 0.19
N ARG A 51 1.91 11.20 0.50
CA ARG A 51 2.68 12.32 -0.08
C ARG A 51 2.95 12.13 -1.57
N ALA A 52 3.24 10.90 -2.00
CA ALA A 52 3.49 10.59 -3.41
C ALA A 52 2.24 10.76 -4.30
N ARG A 53 1.03 10.69 -3.72
CA ARG A 53 -0.26 10.77 -4.43
C ARG A 53 -0.28 9.87 -5.68
N PRO A 54 -0.03 8.55 -5.51
CA PRO A 54 0.03 7.64 -6.64
C PRO A 54 -1.30 7.60 -7.37
N GLU A 55 -1.26 7.51 -8.69
CA GLU A 55 -2.44 7.38 -9.52
C GLU A 55 -3.04 5.96 -9.41
N SER A 56 -4.31 5.80 -9.81
CA SER A 56 -4.98 4.48 -9.78
C SER A 56 -4.21 3.40 -10.56
N GLN A 57 -3.56 3.76 -11.67
CA GLN A 57 -2.76 2.83 -12.45
C GLN A 57 -1.52 2.36 -11.68
N GLU A 58 -0.85 3.27 -10.97
CA GLU A 58 0.31 2.96 -10.14
C GLU A 58 -0.09 2.10 -8.93
N LEU A 59 -1.23 2.39 -8.29
CA LEU A 59 -1.79 1.55 -7.24
C LEU A 59 -2.09 0.13 -7.72
N ASN A 60 -2.60 -0.04 -8.94
CA ASN A 60 -2.84 -1.36 -9.52
C ASN A 60 -1.53 -2.14 -9.71
N ILE A 61 -0.48 -1.48 -10.19
CA ILE A 61 0.86 -2.09 -10.33
C ILE A 61 1.39 -2.51 -8.95
N LEU A 62 1.34 -1.61 -7.96
CA LEU A 62 1.80 -1.90 -6.60
C LEU A 62 1.03 -3.07 -5.98
N ARG A 63 -0.30 -3.13 -6.17
CA ARG A 63 -1.12 -4.25 -5.70
C ARG A 63 -0.78 -5.56 -6.42
N GLY A 64 -0.46 -5.51 -7.71
CA GLY A 64 0.02 -6.66 -8.48
C GLY A 64 1.36 -7.20 -7.93
N ILE A 65 2.29 -6.31 -7.58
CA ILE A 65 3.56 -6.70 -6.92
C ILE A 65 3.26 -7.40 -5.59
N LEU A 66 2.39 -6.83 -4.75
CA LEU A 66 2.01 -7.45 -3.47
C LEU A 66 1.37 -8.83 -3.63
N ALA A 67 0.49 -8.99 -4.62
CA ALA A 67 -0.13 -10.28 -4.93
C ALA A 67 0.90 -11.33 -5.37
N SER A 68 1.88 -10.94 -6.17
CA SER A 68 2.98 -11.83 -6.59
C SER A 68 3.81 -12.31 -5.39
N ILE A 69 4.14 -11.40 -4.47
CA ILE A 69 4.86 -11.74 -3.22
C ILE A 69 4.02 -12.69 -2.35
N GLU A 70 2.73 -12.42 -2.20
CA GLU A 70 1.82 -13.28 -1.44
C GLU A 70 1.75 -14.69 -2.05
N GLN A 71 1.67 -14.79 -3.38
CA GLN A 71 1.63 -16.06 -4.09
C GLN A 71 2.90 -16.88 -3.89
N GLN A 72 4.08 -16.24 -3.98
CA GLN A 72 5.36 -16.90 -3.71
C GLN A 72 5.45 -17.39 -2.25
N ASN A 73 4.97 -16.59 -1.30
CA ASN A 73 5.00 -16.95 0.11
C ASN A 73 4.02 -18.09 0.43
N LYS A 74 2.84 -18.14 -0.20
CA LYS A 74 1.92 -19.29 -0.11
C LYS A 74 2.54 -20.57 -0.68
N GLY A 75 3.27 -20.47 -1.80
CA GLY A 75 4.00 -21.60 -2.39
C GLY A 75 5.10 -22.17 -1.49
N ASN A 76 5.74 -21.32 -0.66
CA ASN A 76 6.76 -21.74 0.30
C ASN A 76 6.19 -22.37 1.60
N LYS A 77 4.88 -22.22 1.86
CA LYS A 77 4.21 -22.81 3.04
C LYS A 77 3.54 -24.16 2.75
N ALA A 78 3.63 -24.66 1.52
CA ALA A 78 3.09 -25.96 1.09
C ALA A 78 4.12 -27.09 1.21
#